data_AF-A0A6G7VL33-F1
#
_entry.id   AF-A0A6G7VL33-F1
#
_cell.length_a   1.000
_cell.length_b   1.000
_cell.length_c   1.000
_cell.angle_alpha   90.00
_cell.angle_beta   90.00
_cell.angle_gamma   90.00
#
_symmetry.space_group_name_H-M   'P 1'
#
loop_
_entity.id
_entity.type
_entity.pdbx_description
1 polymer ?
#
loop_
_entity_poly.entity_id
_entity_poly.type
_entity_poly.pdbx_seq_one_letter_code
_entity_poly.pdbx_strand_id
1 'polypeptide(L)' 'MKIIAQPTLRRPRSLIAAATQVAAALKGQGSDITSLTQREGHLDQLRRMGDAAYSPLAHVTALARLLAARRCLL' A
#
# COMPACT_ATOMS: atom_id res chain seq x y z
N MET A 1 16.02 -25.55 -9.03
CA MET A 1 14.83 -24.67 -8.98
C MET A 1 14.79 -23.99 -7.62
N LYS A 2 14.93 -22.66 -7.55
CA LYS A 2 15.03 -21.93 -6.29
C LYS A 2 13.60 -21.55 -5.86
N ILE A 3 13.07 -22.24 -4.84
CA ILE A 3 11.77 -21.93 -4.26
C ILE A 3 11.90 -20.58 -3.57
N ILE A 4 11.39 -19.52 -4.19
CA ILE A 4 11.28 -18.20 -3.56
C ILE A 4 10.16 -18.33 -2.54
N ALA A 5 10.52 -18.64 -1.30
CA ALA A 5 9.58 -18.70 -0.19
C ALA A 5 8.91 -17.32 -0.05
N GLN A 6 7.62 -17.23 -0.39
CA GLN A 6 6.83 -16.05 -0.09
C GLN A 6 6.70 -15.96 1.44
N PRO A 7 7.08 -14.83 2.07
CA PRO A 7 6.95 -14.67 3.50
C PRO A 7 5.46 -14.62 3.84
N THR A 8 4.93 -15.70 4.42
CA THR A 8 3.57 -15.74 4.97
C THR A 8 3.49 -14.72 6.10
N LEU A 9 2.82 -13.59 5.85
CA LEU A 9 2.57 -12.50 6.80
C LEU A 9 1.62 -13.00 7.90
N ARG A 10 2.20 -13.68 8.90
CA ARG A 10 1.44 -14.41 9.94
C ARG A 10 0.86 -13.53 11.05
N ARG A 11 1.02 -12.19 11.02
CA ARG A 11 0.48 -11.30 12.08
C ARG A 11 0.04 -9.93 11.53
N PRO A 12 -1.08 -9.35 12.02
CA PRO A 12 -1.49 -7.99 11.66
C PRO A 12 -0.44 -6.92 12.04
N ARG A 13 0.36 -7.17 13.10
CA ARG A 13 1.48 -6.32 13.48
C ARG A 13 2.60 -6.24 12.43
N SER A 14 2.83 -7.32 11.67
CA SER A 14 3.85 -7.30 10.61
C SER A 14 3.37 -6.54 9.38
N LEU A 15 2.06 -6.51 9.10
CA LEU A 15 1.48 -5.68 8.05
C LEU A 15 1.63 -4.19 8.36
N ILE A 16 1.34 -3.77 9.60
CA ILE A 16 1.50 -2.37 10.02
C ILE A 16 2.98 -1.98 9.95
N ALA A 17 3.89 -2.81 10.49
CA ALA A 17 5.32 -2.54 10.45
C ALA A 17 5.86 -2.47 9.00
N ALA A 18 5.40 -3.36 8.12
CA ALA A 18 5.74 -3.31 6.70
C ALA A 18 5.20 -2.05 6.02
N ALA A 19 3.94 -1.67 6.28
CA ALA A 19 3.36 -0.44 5.78
C ALA A 19 4.11 0.80 6.29
N THR A 20 4.59 0.76 7.53
CA THR A 20 5.35 1.86 8.15
C THR A 20 6.76 1.97 7.55
N GLN A 21 7.44 0.84 7.31
CA GLN A 21 8.74 0.82 6.63
C GLN A 21 8.63 1.28 5.18
N VAL A 22 7.59 0.84 4.46
CA VAL A 22 7.32 1.30 3.11
C VAL A 22 7.02 2.81 3.12
N ALA A 23 6.16 3.30 4.02
CA ALA A 23 5.86 4.72 4.17
C ALA A 23 7.13 5.55 4.47
N ALA A 24 8.03 5.05 5.33
CA ALA A 24 9.29 5.70 5.65
C ALA A 24 10.26 5.72 4.44
N ALA A 25 10.32 4.64 3.67
CA ALA A 25 11.17 4.53 2.48
C ALA A 25 10.75 5.48 1.34
N LEU A 26 9.53 6.00 1.37
CA LEU A 26 9.00 6.92 0.36
C LEU A 26 9.00 8.38 0.80
N LYS A 27 9.49 8.66 2.00
CA LYS A 27 9.59 10.00 2.53
C LYS A 27 10.54 10.80 1.62
N GLY A 28 9.97 11.69 0.79
CA GLY A 28 10.70 12.45 -0.23
C GLY A 28 10.27 12.19 -1.67
N GLN A 29 9.51 11.12 -1.94
CA GLN A 29 8.77 11.03 -3.20
C GLN A 29 7.50 11.84 -3.04
N GLY A 30 7.49 13.06 -3.60
CA GLY A 30 6.28 13.83 -3.82
C GLY A 30 5.37 13.09 -4.80
N SER A 31 4.74 12.01 -4.33
CA SER A 31 3.78 11.26 -5.13
C SER A 31 2.54 12.12 -5.28
N ASP A 32 2.29 12.57 -6.52
CA ASP A 32 1.12 13.33 -6.92
C ASP A 32 -0.14 12.66 -6.34
N ILE A 33 -0.89 13.43 -5.55
CA ILE A 33 -2.12 12.97 -4.88
C ILE A 33 -3.09 12.38 -5.90
N THR A 34 -3.09 12.90 -7.13
CA THR A 34 -3.91 12.40 -8.24
C THR A 34 -3.56 10.96 -8.58
N SER A 35 -2.27 10.67 -8.76
CA SER A 35 -1.76 9.31 -9.04
C SER A 35 -2.03 8.33 -7.90
N LEU A 36 -1.89 8.79 -6.65
CA LEU A 36 -2.18 7.99 -5.47
C LEU A 36 -3.68 7.69 -5.34
N THR A 37 -4.53 8.66 -5.68
CA THR A 37 -5.99 8.51 -5.64
C THR A 37 -6.46 7.52 -6.70
N GLN A 38 -5.93 7.61 -7.92
CA GLN A 38 -6.20 6.62 -8.97
C GLN A 38 -5.76 5.21 -8.55
N ARG A 39 -4.58 5.09 -7.93
CA ARG A 39 -4.07 3.80 -7.48
C ARG A 39 -4.91 3.19 -6.35
N GLU A 40 -5.39 4.00 -5.42
CA GLU A 40 -6.29 3.57 -4.36
C GLU A 40 -7.63 3.09 -4.94
N GLY A 41 -8.22 3.85 -5.87
CA GLY A 41 -9.46 3.46 -6.55
C GLY A 41 -9.34 2.16 -7.34
N HIS A 42 -8.22 1.95 -8.03
CA HIS A 42 -7.95 0.67 -8.72
C HIS A 42 -7.88 -0.51 -7.75
N LEU A 43 -7.24 -0.34 -6.58
CA LEU A 43 -7.15 -1.38 -5.57
C LEU A 43 -8.51 -1.67 -4.91
N ASP A 44 -9.35 -0.66 -4.70
CA ASP A 44 -10.72 -0.88 -4.21
C ASP A 44 -11.58 -1.62 -5.25
N GLN A 45 -11.40 -1.33 -6.54
CA GLN A 45 -12.08 -2.08 -7.60
C GLN A 45 -11.68 -3.56 -7.58
N LEU A 46 -10.38 -3.87 -7.53
CA LEU A 46 -9.88 -5.24 -7.42
C LEU A 46 -10.42 -5.95 -6.17
N ARG A 47 -10.47 -5.26 -5.03
CA ARG A 47 -11.03 -5.77 -3.78
C ARG A 47 -12.50 -6.15 -3.93
N ARG A 48 -13.33 -5.29 -4.53
CA ARG A 48 -14.77 -5.54 -4.74
C ARG A 48 -15.02 -6.70 -5.70
N MET A 49 -14.15 -6.87 -6.70
CA MET A 49 -14.23 -7.95 -7.66
C MET A 49 -13.73 -9.29 -7.11
N GLY A 50 -13.11 -9.31 -5.92
CA GLY A 50 -12.47 -10.50 -5.38
C GLY A 50 -11.28 -10.96 -6.22
N ASP A 51 -10.62 -10.03 -6.92
CA ASP A 51 -9.54 -10.33 -7.85
C ASP A 51 -8.32 -10.92 -7.12
N ALA A 52 -7.71 -11.97 -7.67
CA ALA A 52 -6.52 -12.61 -7.11
C ALA A 52 -5.28 -11.68 -7.12
N ALA A 53 -5.26 -10.66 -7.97
CA ALA A 53 -4.23 -9.63 -8.00
C ALA A 53 -4.37 -8.60 -6.86
N TYR A 54 -5.49 -8.60 -6.13
CA TYR A 54 -5.69 -7.71 -4.99
C TYR A 54 -4.68 -8.02 -3.87
N SER A 55 -3.94 -6.99 -3.46
CA SER A 55 -3.02 -7.04 -2.33
C SER A 55 -3.48 -6.10 -1.21
N PRO A 56 -3.95 -6.62 -0.07
CA PRO A 56 -4.33 -5.79 1.08
C PRO A 56 -3.21 -4.88 1.56
N LEU A 57 -1.95 -5.36 1.52
CA LEU A 57 -0.79 -4.57 1.91
C LEU A 57 -0.54 -3.41 0.93
N ALA A 58 -0.73 -3.62 -0.37
CA ALA A 58 -0.61 -2.55 -1.35
C ALA A 58 -1.70 -1.48 -1.16
N HIS A 59 -2.92 -1.88 -0.82
CA HIS A 59 -4.04 -0.96 -0.58
C HIS A 59 -3.83 -0.11 0.67
N VAL A 60 -3.47 -0.73 1.79
CA VAL A 60 -3.13 0.00 3.03
C VAL A 60 -1.97 0.96 2.81
N THR A 61 -0.97 0.55 2.03
CA THR A 61 0.17 1.42 1.68
C THR A 61 -0.26 2.62 0.85
N ALA A 62 -1.12 2.43 -0.15
CA ALA A 62 -1.64 3.53 -0.97
C ALA A 62 -2.44 4.53 -0.12
N LEU A 63 -3.30 4.04 0.79
CA LEU A 63 -4.06 4.86 1.73
C LEU A 63 -3.14 5.64 2.68
N ALA A 64 -2.12 5.00 3.26
CA ALA A 64 -1.16 5.67 4.14
C ALA A 64 -0.41 6.81 3.42
N ARG A 65 0.00 6.59 2.16
CA ARG A 65 0.63 7.62 1.32
C ARG A 65 -0.35 8.77 1.02
N LEU A 66 -1.60 8.47 0.68
CA LEU A 66 -2.63 9.48 0.46
C LEU A 66 -2.87 10.35 1.68
N LEU A 67 -2.99 9.74 2.86
CA LEU A 67 -3.16 10.45 4.11
C LEU A 67 -1.96 11.34 4.43
N ALA A 68 -0.74 10.84 4.25
CA ALA A 68 0.47 11.62 4.42
C ALA A 68 0.53 12.81 3.43
N ALA A 69 0.26 12.57 2.15
CA ALA A 69 0.27 13.60 1.12
C ALA A 69 -0.79 14.69 1.36
N ARG A 70 -2.00 14.31 1.78
CA ARG A 70 -3.06 15.26 2.16
C ARG A 70 -2.69 16.06 3.40
N ARG A 71 -2.01 15.45 4.38
CA ARG A 71 -1.58 16.14 5.61
C ARG A 71 -0.47 17.16 5.34
N CYS A 72 0.32 17.00 4.28
CA CYS A 72 1.31 18.00 3.86
C CYS A 72 0.70 19.22 3.15
N LEU A 73 -0.59 19.20 2.79
CA LEU A 73 -1.29 20.34 2.19
C LEU A 73 -2.04 21.21 3.21
N LEU A 74 -2.09 20.80 4.48
CA LEU A 74 -2.68 21.53 5.61
C LEU A 74 -1.58 22.24 6.40
#